data_AF-A0A7J9Q596-F1
#
_entry.id   AF-A0A7J9Q596-F1
#
_cell.length_a   1.000
_cell.length_b   1.000
_cell.length_c   1.000
_cell.angle_alpha   90.00
_cell.angle_beta   90.00
_cell.angle_gamma   90.00
#
_symmetry.space_group_name_H-M   'P 1'
#
loop_
_entity.id
_entity.type
_entity.pdbx_description
1 polymer ?
#
loop_
_entity_poly.entity_id
_entity_poly.type
_entity_poly.pdbx_seq_one_letter_code
_entity_poly.pdbx_strand_id
1 'polypeptide(L)'
;MKALVVFYSRTGITKEIAVHISEELDCDIEQIFDVKTRKGILGFIKSGFESVFRIMPKIKEAELDPEKYGLIIIGTPIWAGNMASPMRTYLFQNNEKLDKVAFFCTM
;
A
#
# COMPACT_ATOMS: atom_id res chain seq x y z
N MET A 1 -9.00 -13.11 15.64
CA MET A 1 -8.65 -13.09 14.20
C MET A 1 -7.39 -12.26 14.06
N LYS A 2 -6.36 -12.75 13.38
CA LYS A 2 -5.12 -11.99 13.17
C LYS A 2 -5.33 -11.04 11.98
N ALA A 3 -5.03 -9.75 12.17
CA ALA A 3 -5.12 -8.73 11.12
C ALA A 3 -3.73 -8.23 10.72
N LEU A 4 -3.63 -7.73 9.48
CA LEU A 4 -2.43 -7.08 8.94
C LEU A 4 -2.81 -5.78 8.25
N VAL A 5 -2.20 -4.68 8.65
CA VAL A 5 -2.25 -3.41 7.91
C VAL A 5 -1.12 -3.39 6.88
N VAL A 6 -1.45 -3.41 5.59
CA VAL A 6 -0.48 -3.21 4.50
C VAL A 6 -0.71 -1.85 3.88
N PHE A 7 0.33 -1.02 3.81
CA PHE A 7 0.16 0.32 3.26
C PHE A 7 1.33 0.77 2.38
N TYR A 8 1.05 1.69 1.47
CA TYR A 8 2.07 2.45 0.77
C TYR A 8 2.02 3.92 1.24
N SER A 9 3.16 4.57 1.40
CA SER A 9 3.22 6.00 1.76
C SER A 9 4.43 6.68 1.13
N ARG A 10 4.20 7.78 0.40
CA ARG A 10 5.28 8.57 -0.22
C ARG A 10 5.82 9.66 0.68
N THR A 11 4.92 10.35 1.39
CA THR A 11 5.22 11.56 2.19
C THR A 11 4.95 11.38 3.68
N GLY A 12 4.45 10.22 4.12
CA GLY A 12 4.22 9.92 5.52
C GLY A 12 2.75 9.92 5.95
N ILE A 13 1.85 10.62 5.26
CA ILE A 13 0.44 10.76 5.67
C ILE A 13 -0.27 9.40 5.82
N THR A 14 -0.21 8.56 4.80
CA THR A 14 -0.81 7.21 4.86
C THR A 14 -0.13 6.32 5.91
N LYS A 15 1.15 6.57 6.23
CA LYS A 15 1.90 5.83 7.25
C LYS A 15 1.36 6.14 8.65
N GLU A 16 1.10 7.42 8.92
CA GLU A 16 0.55 7.88 10.19
C GLU A 16 -0.79 7.19 10.48
N ILE A 17 -1.71 7.19 9.51
CA ILE A 17 -2.99 6.49 9.65
C ILE A 17 -2.81 4.97 9.79
N ALA A 18 -1.90 4.36 9.02
CA ALA A 18 -1.63 2.93 9.13
C ALA A 18 -1.15 2.53 10.53
N VAL A 19 -0.24 3.31 11.10
CA VAL A 19 0.30 3.11 12.45
C VAL A 19 -0.83 3.21 13.47
N HIS A 20 -1.66 4.25 13.41
CA HIS A 20 -2.80 4.39 14.33
C HIS A 20 -3.80 3.24 14.24
N ILE A 21 -4.10 2.74 13.04
CA ILE A 21 -4.98 1.57 12.87
C ILE A 21 -4.34 0.32 13.48
N SER A 22 -3.04 0.11 13.26
CA SER A 22 -2.31 -1.04 13.79
C SER A 22 -2.26 -1.02 15.32
N GLU A 23 -2.02 0.15 15.92
CA GLU A 23 -2.02 0.36 17.37
C GLU A 23 -3.41 0.13 17.99
N GLU A 24 -4.47 0.70 17.41
CA GLU A 24 -5.83 0.56 17.94
C GLU A 24 -6.37 -0.88 17.84
N LEU A 25 -5.96 -1.61 16.81
CA LEU A 25 -6.39 -3.00 16.58
C LEU A 25 -5.42 -4.05 17.15
N ASP A 26 -4.29 -3.62 17.73
CA ASP A 26 -3.19 -4.48 18.18
C ASP A 26 -2.83 -5.55 17.13
N CYS A 27 -2.49 -5.09 15.93
CA CYS A 27 -2.26 -5.95 14.77
C CYS A 27 -0.99 -5.63 13.99
N ASP A 28 -0.53 -6.58 13.17
CA ASP A 28 0.71 -6.43 12.42
C ASP A 28 0.60 -5.33 11.37
N ILE A 29 1.74 -4.72 11.02
CA ILE A 29 1.81 -3.64 10.04
C ILE A 29 3.00 -3.83 9.10
N GLU A 30 2.78 -3.59 7.81
CA GLU A 30 3.81 -3.69 6.78
C GLU A 30 3.72 -2.53 5.78
N GLN A 31 4.87 -1.93 5.49
CA GLN A 31 4.99 -0.88 4.49
C GLN A 31 5.48 -1.45 3.15
N ILE A 32 4.77 -1.13 2.06
CA ILE A 32 5.22 -1.37 0.69
C ILE A 32 6.28 -0.33 0.33
N PHE A 33 7.40 -0.80 -0.24
CA PHE A 33 8.48 0.05 -0.75
C PHE A 33 8.72 -0.15 -2.23
N ASP A 34 8.98 0.94 -2.95
CA ASP A 34 9.47 0.86 -4.33
C ASP A 34 10.91 0.32 -4.38
N VAL A 35 11.25 -0.40 -5.46
CA VAL A 35 12.65 -0.72 -5.78
C VAL A 35 13.44 0.55 -6.15
N LYS A 36 12.79 1.51 -6.81
CA LYS A 36 13.40 2.77 -7.26
C LYS A 36 12.75 3.96 -6.55
N THR A 37 13.58 4.88 -6.07
CA THR A 37 13.11 6.11 -5.40
C THR A 37 12.20 6.96 -6.30
N ARG A 38 11.18 7.56 -5.67
CA ARG A 38 10.24 8.52 -6.29
C ARG A 38 10.38 9.92 -5.69
N LYS A 39 11.55 10.25 -5.15
CA LYS A 39 11.81 11.57 -4.54
C LYS A 39 11.82 12.68 -5.59
N GLY A 40 11.39 13.87 -5.18
CA GLY A 40 11.42 15.09 -5.99
C GLY A 40 10.29 15.20 -7.03
N ILE A 41 10.35 16.29 -7.79
CA ILE A 41 9.30 16.69 -8.76
C ILE A 41 9.14 15.65 -9.87
N LEU A 42 10.23 15.11 -10.41
CA LEU A 42 10.17 14.06 -11.44
C LEU A 42 9.49 12.80 -10.91
N GLY A 43 9.76 12.42 -9.66
CA GLY A 43 9.09 11.31 -8.99
C GLY A 43 7.60 11.56 -8.79
N PHE A 44 7.20 12.79 -8.48
CA PHE A 44 5.79 13.19 -8.40
C PHE A 44 5.06 13.06 -9.75
N ILE A 45 5.62 13.64 -10.81
CA ILE A 45 5.03 13.58 -12.17
C ILE A 45 4.93 12.13 -12.63
N LYS A 46 6.01 11.35 -12.47
CA LYS A 46 6.03 9.93 -12.78
C LYS A 46 4.96 9.14 -12.01
N SER A 47 4.77 9.45 -10.73
CA SER A 47 3.76 8.79 -9.89
C SER A 47 2.34 9.06 -10.38
N GLY A 48 2.04 10.30 -10.79
CA GLY A 48 0.76 10.64 -11.41
C GLY A 48 0.55 9.90 -12.73
N PHE A 49 1.55 9.93 -13.63
CA PHE A 49 1.52 9.22 -14.90
C PHE A 49 1.28 7.71 -14.72
N GLU A 50 2.07 7.06 -13.87
CA GLU A 50 1.92 5.63 -13.60
C GLU A 50 0.54 5.29 -13.02
N SER A 51 -0.03 6.17 -12.21
CA SER A 51 -1.35 5.94 -11.63
C SER A 51 -2.47 6.03 -12.68
N VAL A 52 -2.43 7.05 -13.54
CA VAL A 52 -3.37 7.26 -14.65
C VAL A 52 -3.34 6.09 -15.64
N PHE A 53 -2.14 5.67 -16.05
CA PHE A 53 -1.96 4.57 -17.02
C PHE A 53 -2.00 3.18 -16.36
N ARG A 54 -2.35 3.09 -15.07
CA ARG A 54 -2.45 1.83 -14.30
C ARG A 54 -1.19 0.96 -14.37
N ILE A 55 -0.02 1.60 -14.45
CA ILE A 55 1.27 0.93 -14.49
C ILE A 55 1.52 0.22 -13.16
N MET A 56 2.06 -0.99 -13.23
CA MET A 56 2.47 -1.80 -12.07
C MET A 56 3.99 -1.74 -11.90
N PRO A 57 4.53 -0.79 -11.12
CA PRO A 57 5.97 -0.67 -10.88
C PRO A 57 6.49 -1.83 -10.03
N LYS A 58 7.78 -2.14 -10.14
CA LYS A 58 8.43 -3.10 -9.23
C LYS A 58 8.47 -2.56 -7.80
N ILE A 59 7.97 -3.36 -6.86
CA ILE A 59 8.08 -3.15 -5.41
C ILE A 59 9.11 -4.10 -4.81
N LYS A 60 9.61 -3.78 -3.62
CA LYS A 60 10.36 -4.76 -2.81
C LYS A 60 9.41 -5.90 -2.42
N GLU A 61 9.98 -7.09 -2.20
CA GLU A 61 9.21 -8.23 -1.70
C GLU A 61 8.64 -7.90 -0.31
N ALA A 62 7.39 -8.31 -0.09
CA ALA A 62 6.76 -8.27 1.22
C ALA A 62 7.41 -9.33 2.12
N GLU A 63 7.67 -8.96 3.36
CA GLU A 63 8.21 -9.82 4.40
C GLU A 63 7.10 -10.66 5.05
N LEU A 64 5.89 -10.10 5.15
CA LEU A 64 4.73 -10.78 5.72
C LEU A 64 3.88 -11.46 4.64
N ASP A 65 3.46 -12.68 4.93
CA ASP A 65 2.61 -13.46 4.04
C ASP A 65 1.13 -13.21 4.35
N PRO A 66 0.36 -12.53 3.46
CA PRO A 66 -1.02 -12.13 3.74
C PRO A 66 -1.98 -13.32 3.92
N GLU A 67 -1.64 -14.50 3.40
CA GLU A 67 -2.46 -15.72 3.56
C GLU A 67 -2.57 -16.17 5.04
N LYS A 68 -1.64 -15.72 5.90
CA LYS A 68 -1.63 -16.03 7.34
C LYS A 68 -2.56 -15.16 8.18
N TYR A 69 -3.30 -14.26 7.56
CA TYR A 69 -4.15 -13.28 8.24
C TYR A 69 -5.60 -13.41 7.79
N GLY A 70 -6.53 -13.32 8.74
CA GLY A 70 -7.97 -13.39 8.46
C GLY A 70 -8.58 -12.05 8.05
N LEU A 71 -7.80 -10.96 8.13
CA LEU A 71 -8.17 -9.63 7.66
C LEU A 71 -6.93 -8.86 7.20
N ILE A 72 -6.98 -8.31 5.99
CA ILE A 72 -5.98 -7.41 5.45
C ILE A 72 -6.57 -6.01 5.32
N ILE A 73 -5.95 -5.02 5.95
CA ILE A 73 -6.34 -3.61 5.89
C ILE A 73 -5.37 -2.88 4.97
N ILE A 74 -5.88 -2.35 3.87
CA ILE A 74 -5.08 -1.84 2.77
C ILE A 74 -5.10 -0.30 2.74
N GLY A 75 -3.93 0.31 2.92
CA GLY A 75 -3.74 1.76 2.97
C GLY A 75 -3.04 2.33 1.74
N THR A 76 -3.66 3.31 1.06
CA THR A 76 -3.04 3.92 -0.13
C THR A 76 -3.31 5.41 -0.26
N PRO A 77 -2.32 6.24 -0.64
CA PRO A 77 -2.59 7.62 -1.02
C PRO A 77 -3.32 7.66 -2.37
N ILE A 78 -4.15 8.67 -2.56
CA ILE A 78 -4.83 8.95 -3.82
C ILE A 78 -3.85 9.68 -4.76
N TRP A 79 -3.51 9.07 -5.88
CA TRP A 79 -2.74 9.70 -6.95
C TRP A 79 -3.61 9.83 -8.19
N ALA A 80 -3.82 11.06 -8.67
CA ALA A 80 -4.59 11.33 -9.88
C ALA A 80 -5.95 10.57 -9.92
N GLY A 81 -6.69 10.58 -8.80
CA GLY A 81 -7.99 9.91 -8.66
C GLY A 81 -7.96 8.38 -8.54
N ASN A 82 -6.78 7.78 -8.36
CA ASN A 82 -6.57 6.34 -8.30
C ASN A 82 -5.71 5.96 -7.09
N MET A 83 -5.67 4.67 -6.73
CA MET A 83 -4.68 4.15 -5.76
C MET A 83 -3.24 4.40 -6.24
N ALA A 84 -2.30 4.47 -5.30
CA ALA A 84 -0.88 4.52 -5.63
C ALA A 84 -0.46 3.29 -6.45
N SER A 85 0.33 3.49 -7.50
CA SER A 85 0.78 2.40 -8.38
C SER A 85 1.49 1.25 -7.65
N PRO A 86 2.33 1.47 -6.62
CA PRO A 86 2.91 0.38 -5.83
C PRO A 86 1.88 -0.49 -5.11
N MET A 87 0.77 0.10 -4.64
CA MET A 87 -0.33 -0.66 -4.03
C MET A 87 -1.02 -1.55 -5.07
N ARG A 88 -1.18 -1.06 -6.31
CA ARG A 88 -1.71 -1.86 -7.42
C ARG A 88 -0.85 -3.10 -7.68
N THR A 89 0.48 -2.94 -7.68
CA THR A 89 1.40 -4.08 -7.82
C THR A 89 1.21 -5.09 -6.69
N TYR A 90 1.17 -4.64 -5.43
CA TYR A 90 0.97 -5.52 -4.28
C TYR A 90 -0.33 -6.31 -4.37
N LEU A 91 -1.44 -5.63 -4.69
CA LEU A 91 -2.74 -6.26 -4.87
C LEU A 91 -2.70 -7.30 -5.98
N PHE A 92 -2.11 -6.99 -7.13
CA PHE A 92 -2.01 -7.94 -8.23
C PHE A 92 -1.19 -9.18 -7.85
N GLN A 93 -0.09 -9.02 -7.11
CA GLN A 93 0.77 -10.11 -6.67
C GLN A 93 0.16 -11.01 -5.60
N ASN A 94 -0.77 -10.49 -4.79
CA ASN A 94 -1.31 -11.20 -3.63
C ASN A 94 -2.81 -11.48 -3.71
N ASN A 95 -3.50 -11.13 -4.80
CA ASN A 95 -4.97 -11.17 -4.88
C ASN A 95 -5.59 -12.53 -4.47
N GLU A 96 -4.95 -13.65 -4.82
CA GLU A 96 -5.43 -15.00 -4.49
C GLU A 96 -5.23 -15.38 -3.01
N LYS A 97 -4.42 -14.61 -2.28
CA LYS A 97 -4.09 -14.85 -0.87
C LYS A 97 -4.95 -14.05 0.12
N LEU A 98 -5.77 -13.12 -0.38
CA LEU A 98 -6.55 -12.21 0.46
C LEU A 98 -7.92 -12.82 0.78
N ASP A 99 -8.20 -13.10 2.05
CA ASP A 99 -9.51 -13.57 2.50
C ASP A 99 -10.49 -12.40 2.68
N LYS A 100 -10.36 -11.64 3.77
CA LYS A 100 -11.16 -10.44 4.04
C LYS A 100 -10.31 -9.20 3.88
N VAL A 101 -10.88 -8.17 3.24
CA VAL A 101 -10.16 -6.94 2.94
C VAL A 101 -10.96 -5.71 3.39
N ALA A 102 -10.27 -4.78 4.04
CA ALA A 102 -10.74 -3.42 4.30
C ALA A 102 -9.79 -2.42 3.62
N PHE A 103 -10.29 -1.23 3.30
CA PHE A 103 -9.51 -0.20 2.61
C PHE A 103 -9.60 1.13 3.35
N PHE A 104 -8.50 1.87 3.35
CA PHE A 104 -8.48 3.30 3.67
C PHE A 104 -7.58 4.04 2.69
N CYS A 105 -7.83 5.34 2.55
CA CYS A 105 -7.01 6.19 1.70
C CYS A 105 -6.80 7.58 2.29
N THR A 106 -5.74 8.23 1.82
CA THR A 106 -5.39 9.60 2.19
C THR A 106 -5.14 10.44 0.94
N MET A 107 -5.25 11.76 1.06
CA MET A 107 -4.85 12.71 0.00
C MET A 107 -3.33 12.81 -0.15
#